data_AF-A0A843F3A0-F1
#
_entry.id   AF-A0A843F3A0-F1
#
_cell.length_a   1.000
_cell.length_b   1.000
_cell.length_c   1.000
_cell.angle_alpha   90.00
_cell.angle_beta   90.00
_cell.angle_gamma   90.00
#
_symmetry.space_group_name_H-M   'P 1'
#
loop_
_entity.id
_entity.type
_entity.pdbx_description
1 polymer ?
#
loop_
_entity_poly.entity_id
_entity_poly.type
_entity_poly.pdbx_seq_one_letter_code
_entity_poly.pdbx_strand_id
1 'polypeptide(L)' 'IEHNLDVIKTADYIIDLGPEGGDGGGEVIATGTPEEIAESGTYTGDFLKEVLSENITAHAKELVEENASK' A
#
# COMPACT_ATOMS: atom_id res chain seq x y z
N ILE A 1 2.25 -14.74 2.97
CA ILE A 1 2.43 -14.67 1.50
C ILE A 1 1.02 -14.54 0.94
N GLU A 2 0.72 -13.40 0.36
CA GLU A 2 -0.63 -13.05 -0.08
C GLU A 2 -0.52 -12.17 -1.33
N HIS A 3 -1.55 -12.18 -2.16
CA HIS A 3 -1.65 -11.34 -3.36
C HIS A 3 -2.94 -10.51 -3.38
N ASN A 4 -3.90 -10.82 -2.50
CA ASN A 4 -5.12 -10.03 -2.37
C ASN A 4 -4.85 -8.71 -1.63
N LEU A 5 -4.96 -7.60 -2.35
CA LEU A 5 -4.74 -6.24 -1.81
C LEU A 5 -5.73 -5.86 -0.70
N ASP A 6 -6.95 -6.42 -0.68
CA ASP A 6 -7.90 -6.19 0.41
C ASP A 6 -7.43 -6.77 1.73
N VAL A 7 -6.64 -7.84 1.69
CA VAL A 7 -6.01 -8.41 2.89
C VAL A 7 -4.75 -7.63 3.23
N ILE A 8 -3.90 -7.38 2.22
CA ILE A 8 -2.60 -6.71 2.39
C ILE A 8 -2.77 -5.30 2.99
N LYS A 9 -3.76 -4.52 2.54
CA LYS A 9 -4.01 -3.17 3.06
C LYS A 9 -4.38 -3.11 4.55
N THR A 10 -4.77 -4.24 5.13
CA THR A 10 -5.15 -4.34 6.55
C THR A 10 -4.03 -4.89 7.43
N ALA A 11 -2.88 -5.24 6.86
CA ALA A 11 -1.75 -5.78 7.62
C ALA A 11 -1.09 -4.68 8.46
N ASP A 12 -0.59 -5.05 9.64
CA ASP A 12 0.21 -4.13 10.47
C ASP A 12 1.61 -3.89 9.87
N TYR A 13 2.15 -4.90 9.18
CA TYR A 13 3.50 -4.87 8.63
C TYR A 13 3.64 -5.79 7.42
N ILE A 14 4.39 -5.36 6.42
CA ILE A 14 4.62 -6.06 5.16
C ILE A 14 6.13 -6.24 4.96
N ILE A 15 6.49 -7.41 4.41
CA ILE A 15 7.81 -7.69 3.85
C ILE A 15 7.58 -8.00 2.37
N ASP A 16 8.10 -7.14 1.50
CA ASP A 16 7.94 -7.25 0.06
C ASP A 16 9.16 -7.94 -0.56
N LEU A 17 8.92 -8.94 -1.40
CA LEU A 17 9.94 -9.79 -2.00
C LEU A 17 9.95 -9.61 -3.52
N GLY A 18 11.14 -9.51 -4.10
CA GLY A 18 11.29 -9.35 -5.55
C GLY A 18 12.74 -9.09 -5.94
N PRO A 19 13.00 -8.26 -6.97
CA PRO A 19 12.02 -7.53 -7.80
C PRO A 19 11.17 -8.43 -8.71
N GLU A 20 11.69 -9.60 -9.08
CA GLU A 20 11.02 -10.56 -9.95
C GLU A 20 10.74 -11.89 -9.22
N GLY A 21 10.17 -12.87 -9.93
CA GLY A 21 10.08 -14.26 -9.49
C GLY A 21 11.28 -15.11 -9.95
N GLY A 22 11.51 -16.23 -9.27
CA GLY A 22 12.57 -17.19 -9.63
C GLY A 22 13.98 -16.62 -9.42
N ASP A 23 14.88 -16.82 -10.39
CA ASP A 23 16.29 -16.42 -10.29
C ASP A 23 16.49 -14.89 -10.23
N GLY A 24 15.50 -14.10 -10.65
CA GLY A 24 15.52 -12.63 -10.57
C GLY A 24 14.93 -12.07 -9.28
N GLY A 25 14.58 -12.92 -8.32
CA GLY A 25 13.95 -12.54 -7.06
C GLY A 25 14.73 -13.00 -5.83
N GLY A 26 13.99 -13.11 -4.72
CA GLY A 26 14.53 -13.62 -3.46
C GLY A 26 15.18 -12.56 -2.56
N GLU A 27 15.11 -11.30 -2.95
CA GLU A 27 15.57 -10.18 -2.14
C GLU A 27 14.40 -9.52 -1.40
N VAL A 28 14.68 -9.02 -0.19
CA VAL A 28 13.76 -8.12 0.50
C VAL A 28 13.95 -6.73 -0.10
N ILE A 29 12.97 -6.28 -0.86
CA ILE A 29 13.05 -5.02 -1.61
C ILE A 29 12.39 -3.85 -0.87
N ALA A 30 11.43 -4.13 0.02
CA ALA A 30 10.82 -3.14 0.91
C ALA A 30 10.23 -3.80 2.17
N THR A 31 10.16 -3.05 3.27
CA THR A 31 9.51 -3.47 4.52
C THR A 31 8.90 -2.26 5.21
N GLY A 32 7.72 -2.40 5.80
CA GLY A 32 7.05 -1.28 6.47
C GLY A 32 5.56 -1.52 6.68
N THR A 33 4.85 -0.48 7.09
CA THR A 33 3.38 -0.46 7.08
C THR A 33 2.84 -0.45 5.64
N PRO A 34 1.53 -0.74 5.43
CA PRO A 34 0.93 -0.62 4.10
C PRO A 34 1.17 0.73 3.41
N GLU A 35 1.14 1.83 4.16
CA GLU A 35 1.39 3.18 3.65
C GLU A 35 2.85 3.37 3.24
N GLU A 36 3.81 2.89 4.05
CA GLU A 36 5.24 2.95 3.71
C GLU A 36 5.55 2.11 2.47
N ILE A 37 4.93 0.93 2.32
CA ILE A 37 5.07 0.10 1.11
C ILE A 37 4.48 0.80 -0.10
N ALA A 38 3.33 1.47 0.02
CA ALA A 38 2.71 2.22 -1.07
C ALA A 38 3.60 3.38 -1.60
N GLU A 39 4.58 3.82 -0.82
CA GLU A 39 5.56 4.84 -1.22
C GLU A 39 6.90 4.26 -1.68
N SER A 40 7.08 2.94 -1.62
CA SER A 40 8.38 2.28 -1.85
C SER A 40 8.78 2.11 -3.32
N GLY A 41 7.85 2.32 -4.26
CA GLY A 41 8.10 2.16 -5.70
C GLY A 41 8.30 0.70 -6.16
N THR A 42 7.88 -0.27 -5.35
CA THR A 42 7.83 -1.69 -5.74
C THR A 42 6.52 -2.01 -6.47
N TYR A 43 6.45 -3.15 -7.16
CA TYR A 43 5.21 -3.60 -7.78
C TYR A 43 4.06 -3.66 -6.78
N THR A 44 4.26 -4.27 -5.61
CA THR A 44 3.27 -4.31 -4.54
C THR A 44 2.86 -2.90 -4.10
N GLY A 45 3.83 -2.00 -3.92
CA GLY A 45 3.59 -0.61 -3.53
C GLY A 45 2.72 0.16 -4.52
N ASP A 46 3.03 0.05 -5.82
CA ASP A 46 2.30 0.76 -6.88
C ASP A 46 0.80 0.38 -6.89
N PHE A 47 0.48 -0.91 -6.75
CA PHE A 47 -0.92 -1.35 -6.67
C PHE A 47 -1.57 -1.05 -5.32
N LEU A 48 -0.81 -1.17 -4.21
CA LEU A 48 -1.33 -0.90 -2.88
C LEU A 48 -1.72 0.58 -2.71
N LYS A 49 -0.98 1.48 -3.35
CA LYS A 49 -1.26 2.91 -3.38
C LYS A 49 -2.64 3.22 -3.95
N GLU A 50 -3.05 2.56 -5.02
CA GLU A 50 -4.38 2.74 -5.61
C GLU A 50 -5.47 2.32 -4.62
N VAL A 51 -5.36 1.11 -4.05
CA VAL A 51 -6.37 0.54 -3.14
C VAL A 51 -6.51 1.33 -1.83
N LEU A 52 -5.41 1.89 -1.31
CA LEU A 52 -5.47 2.75 -0.12
C LEU A 52 -6.20 4.07 -0.41
N SER A 53 -6.12 4.58 -1.63
CA SER A 53 -6.77 5.83 -2.04
C SER A 53 -8.28 5.69 -2.29
N GLU A 54 -8.78 4.49 -2.57
CA GLU A 54 -10.17 4.22 -2.98
C GLU A 54 -11.20 4.32 -1.84
N ASN A 55 -10.79 4.31 -0.57
CA ASN A 55 -11.74 4.24 0.57
C ASN A 55 -12.27 5.59 1.06
N ILE A 56 -11.86 6.71 0.46
CA ILE A 56 -12.41 8.02 0.81
C ILE A 56 -13.47 8.39 -0.23
N THR A 57 -14.75 8.18 0.11
CA THR A 57 -15.83 8.78 -0.68
C THR A 57 -15.61 10.28 -0.78
N ALA A 58 -15.97 10.90 -1.91
CA ALA A 58 -15.79 12.34 -2.10
C ALA A 58 -16.34 13.16 -0.92
N HIS A 59 -17.45 12.70 -0.32
CA HIS A 59 -18.04 13.29 0.87
C HIS A 59 -17.18 13.14 2.14
N ALA A 60 -16.57 11.97 2.37
CA ALA A 60 -15.63 11.77 3.48
C ALA A 60 -14.38 12.66 3.32
N LYS A 61 -13.93 12.89 2.08
CA LYS A 61 -12.81 13.76 1.78
C LYS A 61 -13.13 15.22 2.13
N GLU A 62 -14.29 15.68 1.71
CA GLU A 62 -14.81 17.02 1.99
C GLU A 62 -14.95 17.28 3.51
N LEU A 63 -15.45 16.30 4.27
CA LEU A 63 -15.55 16.37 5.73
C LEU A 63 -14.17 16.46 6.44
N VAL A 64 -13.15 15.78 5.91
CA VAL A 64 -11.78 15.85 6.46
C VAL A 64 -11.16 17.21 6.17
N GLU A 65 -11.33 17.73 4.95
CA GLU A 65 -10.81 19.04 4.52
C GLU A 65 -11.47 20.21 5.28
N GLU A 66 -12.78 20.14 5.51
CA GLU A 66 -13.52 21.14 6.32
C GLU A 66 -13.07 21.15 7.78
N ASN A 67 -12.76 19.99 8.37
CA ASN A 67 -12.26 19.90 9.75
C ASN A 67 -10.79 20.31 9.88
N ALA A 68 -9.96 20.07 8.86
CA ALA A 68 -8.56 20.52 8.84
C ALA A 68 -8.43 22.04 8.66
N SER A 69 -9.48 22.72 8.18
CA SER A 69 -9.52 24.17 7.94
C SER A 69 -10.17 24.97 9.08
N LYS A 70 -10.60 24.29 10.16
CA LYS A 70 -11.13 24.89 11.40
C LYS A 70 -10.12 24.77 12.53
#